data_AF-A0A0C2GY26-F1
#
_entry.id   AF-A0A0C2GY26-F1
#
_cell.length_a   1.000
_cell.length_b   1.000
_cell.length_c   1.000
_cell.angle_alpha   90.00
_cell.angle_beta   90.00
_cell.angle_gamma   90.00
#
_symmetry.space_group_name_H-M   'P 1'
#
loop_
_entity.id
_entity.type
_entity.pdbx_description
1 polymer ?
#
loop_
_entity_poly.entity_id
_entity_poly.type
_entity_poly.pdbx_seq_one_letter_code
_entity_poly.pdbx_strand_id
1 'polypeptide(L)' 'MLHLQATLIPYAAWEFDTCYDYWQKATNYQSYMAMVSCVRLALGAQKFWPGKVRIYRKAHGWSRDAWVTHDS' A
#
# COMPACT_ATOMS: atom_id res chain seq x y z
N MET A 1 1.99 -4.16 0.20
CA MET A 1 2.30 -2.89 -0.51
C MET A 1 3.49 -2.14 0.09
N LEU A 2 3.74 -2.19 1.41
CA LEU A 2 4.90 -1.56 2.07
C LEU A 2 6.24 -1.80 1.37
N HIS A 3 6.52 -3.04 0.96
CA HIS A 3 7.78 -3.38 0.29
C HIS A 3 7.97 -2.65 -1.06
N LEU A 4 6.87 -2.28 -1.72
CA LEU A 4 6.89 -1.50 -2.96
C LEU A 4 7.32 -0.05 -2.69
N GLN A 5 6.87 0.55 -1.58
CA GLN A 5 7.28 1.89 -1.18
C GLN A 5 8.77 1.95 -0.87
N ALA A 6 9.28 0.99 -0.10
CA ALA A 6 10.70 0.92 0.26
C ALA A 6 11.63 0.79 -0.96
N THR A 7 11.20 0.07 -2.01
CA THR A 7 12.00 -0.15 -3.22
C THR A 7 11.90 1.02 -4.21
N LEU A 8 10.73 1.66 -4.30
CA LEU A 8 10.49 2.76 -5.24
C LEU A 8 11.02 4.08 -4.70
N ILE A 9 10.78 4.37 -3.42
CA ILE A 9 11.08 5.65 -2.76
C ILE A 9 11.87 5.41 -1.46
N PRO A 10 13.13 4.95 -1.53
CA PRO A 10 13.95 4.70 -0.34
C PRO A 10 14.26 5.98 0.47
N TYR A 11 14.13 7.16 -0.14
CA TYR A 11 14.37 8.45 0.51
C TYR A 11 13.18 8.93 1.36
N ALA A 12 11.99 8.33 1.21
CA ALA A 12 10.79 8.69 1.96
C ALA A 12 10.61 7.81 3.20
N ALA A 13 11.64 7.76 4.05
CA ALA A 13 11.65 6.91 5.24
C ALA A 13 10.54 7.29 6.25
N TRP A 14 10.19 8.57 6.35
CA TRP A 14 9.16 9.06 7.29
C TRP A 14 7.74 8.63 6.91
N GLU A 15 7.40 8.66 5.61
CA GLU A 15 6.13 8.16 5.08
C GLU A 15 6.05 6.64 5.26
N PHE A 16 7.17 5.95 5.06
CA PHE A 16 7.24 4.51 5.27
C PHE A 16 6.98 4.15 6.73
N ASP A 17 7.64 4.84 7.66
CA ASP A 17 7.50 4.58 9.10
C ASP A 17 6.06 4.83 9.57
N THR A 18 5.43 5.89 9.07
CA THR A 18 4.02 6.19 9.34
C THR A 18 3.10 5.07 8.84
N CYS A 19 3.25 4.62 7.59
CA CYS A 19 2.44 3.53 7.04
C CYS A 19 2.76 2.17 7.70
N TYR A 20 3.98 1.99 8.18
CA TYR A 20 4.41 0.79 8.91
C TYR A 20 3.77 0.74 10.30
N ASP A 21 3.64 1.88 10.97
CA ASP A 21 2.98 1.98 12.27
C ASP A 21 1.48 1.66 12.15
N TYR A 22 0.84 2.10 11.05
CA TYR A 22 -0.53 1.68 10.71
C TYR A 22 -0.63 0.17 10.44
N TRP A 23 0.37 -0.42 9.78
CA TRP A 23 0.40 -1.87 9.56
C TRP A 23 0.51 -2.65 10.87
N GLN A 24 1.39 -2.25 11.78
CA GLN A 24 1.55 -2.94 13.07
C GLN A 24 0.28 -2.90 13.93
N LYS A 25 -0.50 -1.83 13.83
CA LYS A 25 -1.76 -1.65 14.55
C LYS A 25 -2.97 -2.22 13.79
N ALA A 26 -2.79 -2.73 12.58
CA ALA A 26 -3.89 -3.21 11.74
C ALA A 26 -4.34 -4.62 12.15
N THR A 27 -5.43 -4.70 12.90
CA THR A 27 -6.11 -5.95 13.27
C THR A 27 -7.33 -6.27 12.40
N ASN A 28 -7.87 -5.28 11.68
CA ASN A 28 -9.14 -5.38 10.97
C ASN A 28 -9.00 -4.95 9.50
N TYR A 29 -9.93 -5.36 8.63
CA TYR A 29 -9.93 -4.99 7.21
C TYR A 29 -9.87 -3.48 6.95
N GLN A 30 -10.56 -2.68 7.78
CA GLN A 30 -10.52 -1.22 7.70
C GLN A 30 -9.12 -0.66 7.95
N SER A 31 -8.40 -1.17 8.94
CA SER A 31 -7.04 -0.72 9.25
C SER A 31 -6.02 -1.25 8.24
N TYR A 32 -6.24 -2.44 7.68
CA TYR A 32 -5.50 -2.92 6.50
C TYR A 32 -5.66 -1.96 5.31
N MET A 33 -6.90 -1.55 5.01
CA MET A 33 -7.18 -0.63 3.91
C MET A 33 -6.62 0.78 4.17
N ALA A 34 -6.57 1.23 5.43
CA ALA A 34 -5.90 2.47 5.83
C ALA A 34 -4.38 2.42 5.57
N MET A 35 -3.73 1.28 5.83
CA MET A 35 -2.32 1.08 5.46
C MET A 35 -2.14 1.08 3.94
N VAL A 36 -3.00 0.38 3.19
CA VAL A 36 -2.93 0.32 1.73
C VAL A 36 -3.13 1.70 1.10
N SER A 37 -4.05 2.50 1.62
CA SER A 37 -4.26 3.87 1.16
C SER A 37 -3.10 4.78 1.53
N CYS A 38 -2.51 4.66 2.73
CA CYS A 38 -1.29 5.37 3.14
C CYS A 38 -0.16 5.13 2.14
N VAL A 39 0.15 3.87 1.82
CA VAL A 39 1.23 3.52 0.88
C VAL A 39 0.94 4.05 -0.53
N ARG A 40 -0.33 4.03 -0.97
CA ARG A 40 -0.71 4.58 -2.28
C ARG A 40 -0.62 6.10 -2.34
N LEU A 41 -0.91 6.80 -1.25
CA LEU A 41 -0.74 8.24 -1.14
C LEU A 41 0.74 8.61 -1.16
N ALA A 42 1.59 7.88 -0.42
CA ALA A 42 3.04 8.07 -0.41
C ALA A 42 3.69 7.81 -1.78
N LEU A 43 3.23 6.76 -2.49
CA LEU A 43 3.65 6.50 -3.88
C LEU A 43 3.14 7.58 -4.87
N GLY A 44 2.16 8.38 -4.46
CA GLY A 44 1.58 9.47 -5.24
C GLY A 44 0.83 9.00 -6.49
N ALA A 45 0.44 9.96 -7.33
CA ALA A 45 -0.17 9.70 -8.65
C ALA A 45 0.83 9.06 -9.65
N GLN A 46 2.08 8.86 -9.24
CA GLN A 46 3.18 8.32 -10.04
C GLN A 46 2.95 6.82 -10.32
N LYS A 47 2.21 6.54 -11.39
CA LYS A 47 1.96 5.17 -11.87
C LYS A 47 3.14 4.54 -12.58
N PHE A 48 4.10 5.35 -13.01
CA PHE A 48 5.21 4.93 -13.85
C PHE A 48 6.53 5.29 -13.17
N TRP A 49 7.27 4.26 -12.77
CA TRP A 49 8.63 4.39 -12.28
C TRP A 49 9.58 3.86 -13.35
N PRO A 50 10.24 4.74 -14.14
CA PRO A 50 11.10 4.32 -15.24
C PRO A 50 12.22 3.41 -14.72
N GLY A 51 12.33 2.20 -15.28
CA GLY A 51 13.32 1.20 -14.88
C GLY A 51 13.00 0.39 -13.62
N LYS A 52 11.85 0.61 -12.94
CA LYS A 52 11.45 -0.14 -11.75
C LYS A 52 10.12 -0.88 -11.92
N VAL A 53 8.99 -0.18 -11.79
CA VAL A 53 7.64 -0.79 -11.73
C VAL A 53 6.60 0.14 -12.35
N ARG A 54 5.62 -0.46 -13.05
CA ARG A 54 4.41 0.21 -13.52
C ARG A 54 3.19 -0.27 -12.75
N ILE A 55 2.53 0.64 -12.04
CA ILE A 55 1.32 0.35 -11.24
C ILE A 55 0.10 0.59 -12.11
N TYR A 56 -0.54 -0.49 -12.56
CA TYR A 56 -1.79 -0.43 -13.32
C TYR A 56 -3.00 -0.20 -12.40
N ARG A 57 -3.99 0.57 -12.86
CA ARG A 57 -5.26 0.72 -12.15
C ARG A 57 -5.95 -0.65 -12.07
N LYS A 58 -5.99 -1.26 -10.89
CA LYS A 58 -6.81 -2.45 -10.64
C LYS A 58 -8.10 -2.00 -9.96
N ALA A 59 -9.20 -1.97 -10.71
CA ALA A 59 -10.55 -1.78 -10.14
C ALA A 59 -10.97 -3.00 -9.27
N HIS A 60 -10.52 -4.21 -9.64
CA HIS A 60 -10.90 -5.47 -8.98
C HIS A 60 -9.99 -5.92 -7.83
N GLY A 61 -8.87 -5.22 -7.59
CA GLY A 61 -7.91 -5.64 -6.56
C GLY A 61 -8.50 -5.57 -5.15
N TRP A 62 -9.34 -4.57 -4.89
CA TRP A 62 -9.93 -4.34 -3.58
C TRP A 62 -10.97 -5.40 -3.22
N SER A 63 -11.85 -5.76 -4.15
CA SER A 63 -12.88 -6.78 -3.94
C SER A 63 -12.28 -8.15 -3.61
N ARG A 64 -11.21 -8.52 -4.32
CA ARG A 64 -10.48 -9.77 -4.06
C ARG A 64 -9.77 -9.75 -2.71
N ASP A 65 -9.07 -8.67 -2.39
CA ASP A 65 -8.36 -8.55 -1.13
C ASP A 65 -9.35 -8.52 0.05
N ALA A 66 -10.52 -7.89 -0.12
CA ALA A 66 -11.62 -7.90 0.84
C ALA A 66 -12.15 -9.30 1.09
N TRP A 67 -12.46 -10.07 0.04
CA TRP A 67 -12.94 -11.44 0.15
C TRP A 67 -11.95 -12.34 0.90
N VAL A 68 -10.66 -12.28 0.57
CA VAL A 68 -9.60 -13.06 1.25
C VAL A 68 -9.47 -12.70 2.74
N THR A 69 -9.71 -11.44 3.11
CA THR A 69 -9.67 -11.01 4.51
C THR A 69 -11.00 -11.15 5.26
N HIS A 70 -12.09 -11.49 4.57
CA HIS A 70 -13.42 -11.69 5.16
C HIS A 70 -13.69 -13.16 5.52
N ASP A 71 -12.69 -14.03 5.41
CA ASP A 71 -12.73 -15.43 5.86
C ASP A 71 -12.15 -15.55 7.29
N SER A 72 -12.90 -15.09 8.30
CA SER A 72 -12.95 -15.62 9.68
C SER A 72 -13.85 -14.76 10.56
#